data_AF-A0A660T0P1-F1
#
_entry.id   AF-A0A660T0P1-F1
#
_cell.length_a   1.000
_cell.length_b   1.000
_cell.length_c   1.000
_cell.angle_alpha   90.00
_cell.angle_beta   90.00
_cell.angle_gamma   90.00
#
_symmetry.space_group_name_H-M   'P 1'
#
loop_
_entity.id
_entity.type
_entity.pdbx_description
1 polymer ?
#
loop_
_entity_poly.entity_id
_entity_poly.type
_entity_poly.pdbx_seq_one_letter_code
_entity_poly.pdbx_strand_id
1 'polypeptide(L)'
;MEKLAVFGGPKIKSTPFGSGKRFGQEEKREILEALDSDILFYVFGTKVKKMQALMQSMYNMKYCNGCSSGTSAVHIALGSLVKVLKVL
;
A
#
# COMPACT_ATOMS: atom_id res chain seq x y z
N MET A 1 31.71 1.27 25.43
CA MET A 1 30.76 1.63 24.35
C MET A 1 31.61 1.94 23.12
N GLU A 2 31.39 1.29 21.99
CA GLU A 2 32.15 1.60 20.76
C GLU A 2 31.75 2.97 20.19
N LYS A 3 32.70 3.68 19.58
CA LYS A 3 32.48 5.00 18.98
C LYS A 3 31.48 4.86 17.82
N LEU A 4 30.45 5.71 17.74
CA LEU A 4 29.51 5.67 16.62
C LEU A 4 30.20 6.03 15.30
N ALA A 5 29.73 5.46 14.18
CA ALA A 5 30.26 5.74 12.85
C ALA A 5 30.20 7.23 12.47
N VAL A 6 29.16 7.95 12.91
CA VAL A 6 29.03 9.42 12.72
C VAL A 6 30.15 10.20 13.42
N PHE A 7 30.80 9.62 14.42
CA PHE A 7 31.95 10.18 15.13
C PHE A 7 33.28 9.54 14.69
N GLY A 8 33.32 8.82 13.57
CA GLY A 8 34.52 8.17 13.04
C GLY A 8 34.84 6.80 13.65
N GLY A 9 33.88 6.17 14.32
CA GLY A 9 33.96 4.75 14.65
C GLY A 9 33.65 3.83 13.45
N PRO A 10 33.76 2.50 13.62
CA PRO A 10 33.49 1.55 12.54
C PRO A 10 32.01 1.57 12.12
N LYS A 11 31.75 1.33 10.82
CA LYS A 11 30.39 1.17 10.30
C LYS A 11 29.80 -0.16 10.78
N ILE A 12 28.59 -0.13 11.36
CA ILE A 12 27.88 -1.35 11.79
C ILE A 12 27.53 -2.27 10.60
N LYS A 13 27.27 -1.66 9.43
CA LYS A 13 27.09 -2.36 8.16
C LYS A 13 28.19 -1.90 7.21
N SER A 14 29.12 -2.80 6.91
CA SER A 14 30.26 -2.53 6.02
C SER A 14 29.91 -2.72 4.53
N THR A 15 28.81 -3.40 4.23
CA THR A 15 28.33 -3.63 2.86
C THR A 15 27.30 -2.57 2.44
N PRO A 16 27.16 -2.24 1.14
CA PRO A 16 26.05 -1.41 0.65
C PRO A 16 24.68 -2.04 0.92
N PHE A 17 23.64 -1.24 1.09
CA PHE A 17 22.27 -1.76 1.12
C PHE A 17 21.94 -2.40 -0.23
N GLY A 18 21.17 -3.49 -0.20
CA GLY A 18 20.82 -4.21 -1.42
C GLY A 18 19.98 -3.34 -2.36
N SER A 19 20.26 -3.44 -3.65
CA SER A 19 19.49 -2.82 -4.74
C SER A 19 18.58 -3.83 -5.45
N GLY A 20 18.20 -4.90 -4.75
CA GLY A 20 17.40 -5.99 -5.31
C GLY A 20 16.11 -5.51 -5.96
N LYS A 21 15.60 -6.30 -6.92
CA LYS A 21 14.31 -6.00 -7.57
C LYS A 21 13.20 -6.08 -6.53
N ARG A 22 12.41 -5.01 -6.43
CA ARG A 22 11.26 -4.91 -5.52
C ARG A 22 10.13 -5.89 -5.88
N PHE A 23 10.00 -6.24 -7.16
CA PHE A 23 8.90 -7.06 -7.68
C PHE A 23 9.42 -8.34 -8.33
N GLY A 24 8.76 -9.45 -8.02
CA GLY A 24 9.04 -10.79 -8.51
C GLY A 24 8.08 -11.25 -9.61
N GLN A 25 7.92 -12.56 -9.74
CA GLN A 25 7.01 -13.16 -10.73
C GLN A 25 5.55 -13.05 -10.32
N GLU A 26 5.27 -13.03 -9.01
CA GLU A 26 3.90 -12.93 -8.49
C GLU A 26 3.26 -11.59 -8.87
N GLU A 27 3.97 -10.48 -8.69
CA GLU A 27 3.45 -9.17 -9.09
C GLU A 27 3.28 -9.04 -10.61
N LYS A 28 4.19 -9.63 -11.38
CA LYS A 28 4.07 -9.65 -12.85
C LYS A 28 2.82 -10.41 -13.29
N ARG A 29 2.53 -11.56 -12.67
CA ARG A 29 1.31 -12.33 -12.98
C ARG A 29 0.06 -11.49 -12.74
N GLU A 30 0.00 -10.77 -11.62
CA GLU A 30 -1.16 -9.92 -11.32
C GLU A 30 -1.36 -8.80 -12.34
N ILE A 31 -0.27 -8.22 -12.86
CA ILE A 31 -0.30 -7.19 -13.91
C ILE A 31 -0.79 -7.79 -15.23
N LEU A 32 -0.24 -8.93 -15.65
CA LEU A 32 -0.63 -9.60 -16.89
C LEU A 32 -2.11 -9.98 -16.87
N GLU A 33 -2.59 -10.58 -15.78
CA GLU A 33 -4.01 -10.88 -15.61
C GLU A 33 -4.91 -9.63 -15.66
N ALA A 34 -4.42 -8.46 -15.22
CA ALA A 34 -5.18 -7.21 -15.32
C ALA A 34 -5.26 -6.73 -16.78
N LEU A 35 -4.15 -6.83 -17.52
CA LEU A 35 -4.09 -6.51 -18.94
C LEU A 35 -4.97 -7.44 -19.78
N ASP A 36 -4.86 -8.75 -19.56
CA ASP A 36 -5.63 -9.78 -20.29
C ASP A 36 -7.14 -9.67 -20.05
N SER A 37 -7.58 -8.95 -19.00
CA SER A 37 -8.99 -8.71 -18.73
C SER A 37 -9.61 -7.58 -19.57
N ASP A 38 -8.81 -6.82 -20.32
CA ASP A 38 -9.19 -5.60 -21.06
C ASP A 38 -9.85 -4.49 -20.19
N ILE A 39 -9.87 -4.64 -18.86
CA ILE A 39 -10.50 -3.71 -17.93
C ILE A 39 -9.49 -3.23 -16.88
N LEU A 40 -8.82 -2.12 -17.19
CA LEU A 40 -7.86 -1.49 -16.27
C LEU A 40 -8.52 -0.50 -15.30
N PHE A 41 -9.75 -0.06 -15.57
CA PHE A 41 -10.45 0.86 -14.68
C PHE A 41 -11.00 0.14 -13.46
N TYR A 42 -10.53 0.52 -12.27
CA TYR A 42 -10.76 -0.21 -11.01
C TYR A 42 -12.23 -0.39 -10.60
N VAL A 43 -13.12 0.49 -11.07
CA VAL A 43 -14.56 0.40 -10.78
C VAL A 43 -15.16 -0.87 -11.40
N PHE A 44 -14.74 -1.17 -12.64
CA PHE A 44 -15.22 -2.32 -13.40
C PHE A 44 -14.30 -3.54 -13.23
N GLY A 45 -13.01 -3.32 -12.98
CA GLY A 45 -12.04 -4.39 -12.77
C GLY A 45 -12.22 -5.14 -11.44
N THR A 46 -11.50 -6.26 -11.29
CA THR A 46 -11.59 -7.14 -10.11
C THR A 46 -10.39 -7.02 -9.17
N LYS A 47 -9.24 -6.55 -9.65
CA LYS A 47 -7.98 -6.52 -8.87
C LYS A 47 -8.10 -5.68 -7.60
N VAL A 48 -8.70 -4.49 -7.66
CA VAL A 48 -8.90 -3.64 -6.48
C VAL A 48 -9.91 -4.27 -5.50
N LYS A 49 -10.96 -4.93 -5.99
CA LYS A 49 -11.94 -5.64 -5.13
C LYS A 49 -11.27 -6.80 -4.39
N LYS A 50 -10.41 -7.57 -5.07
CA LYS A 50 -9.60 -8.63 -4.44
C LYS A 50 -8.68 -8.07 -3.35
N MET A 51 -7.97 -6.97 -3.64
CA MET A 51 -7.13 -6.28 -2.65
C MET A 51 -7.95 -5.83 -1.43
N GLN A 52 -9.13 -5.24 -1.63
CA GLN A 52 -10.01 -4.81 -0.54
C GLN A 52 -10.48 -5.99 0.33
N ALA A 53 -10.81 -7.14 -0.28
CA ALA A 53 -11.21 -8.34 0.45
C ALA A 53 -10.06 -8.90 1.31
N LEU A 54 -8.84 -8.93 0.77
CA LEU A 54 -7.64 -9.33 1.52
C LEU A 54 -7.36 -8.40 2.69
N MET A 55 -7.50 -7.09 2.50
CA MET A 55 -7.33 -6.10 3.56
C MET A 55 -8.40 -6.23 4.66
N GLN A 56 -9.67 -6.48 4.29
CA GLN A 56 -10.74 -6.74 5.27
C GLN A 56 -10.41 -7.94 6.15
N SER A 57 -9.94 -9.04 5.54
CA SER A 57 -9.53 -10.25 6.27
C SER A 57 -8.31 -9.99 7.16
N MET A 58 -7.25 -9.39 6.60
CA MET A 58 -5.98 -9.13 7.30
C MET A 58 -6.15 -8.29 8.56
N TYR A 59 -7.04 -7.30 8.52
CA TYR A 59 -7.26 -6.37 9.64
C TYR A 59 -8.54 -6.62 10.42
N ASN A 60 -9.28 -7.70 10.11
CA ASN A 60 -10.58 -8.01 10.70
C ASN A 60 -11.57 -6.82 10.65
N MET A 61 -11.71 -6.21 9.47
CA MET A 61 -12.55 -5.04 9.24
C MET A 61 -13.78 -5.41 8.39
N LYS A 62 -14.93 -4.81 8.71
CA LYS A 62 -16.18 -5.04 7.98
C LYS A 62 -16.19 -4.45 6.57
N TYR A 63 -15.46 -3.36 6.35
CA TYR A 63 -15.41 -2.65 5.07
C TYR A 63 -13.98 -2.19 4.77
N CYS A 64 -13.62 -2.15 3.49
CA CYS A 64 -12.38 -1.55 3.00
C CYS A 64 -12.65 -0.85 1.67
N ASN A 65 -12.17 0.39 1.54
CA ASN A 65 -12.20 1.11 0.27
C ASN A 65 -10.78 1.44 -0.20
N GLY A 66 -10.54 1.26 -1.50
CA GLY A 66 -9.26 1.52 -2.13
C GLY A 66 -9.20 2.97 -2.56
N CYS A 67 -8.04 3.60 -2.43
CA CYS A 67 -7.79 4.95 -2.90
C CYS A 67 -6.36 5.06 -3.46
N SER A 68 -6.03 6.21 -4.04
CA SER A 68 -4.77 6.40 -4.76
C SER A 68 -3.52 6.46 -3.88
N SER A 69 -3.66 6.83 -2.60
CA SER A 69 -2.54 6.97 -1.66
C SER A 69 -3.01 6.98 -0.21
N GLY A 70 -2.07 6.86 0.75
CA GLY A 70 -2.36 7.04 2.17
C GLY A 70 -2.91 8.43 2.51
N THR A 71 -2.39 9.49 1.86
CA THR A 71 -2.89 10.86 2.04
C THR A 71 -4.36 10.96 1.62
N SER A 72 -4.71 10.40 0.45
CA SER A 72 -6.10 10.34 -0.02
C SER A 72 -7.01 9.57 0.95
N ALA A 73 -6.51 8.48 1.55
CA ALA A 73 -7.27 7.71 2.53
C ALA A 73 -7.68 8.56 3.73
N VAL A 74 -6.76 9.37 4.25
CA VAL A 74 -7.03 10.29 5.38
C VAL A 74 -8.03 11.37 4.97
N HIS A 75 -7.88 11.99 3.80
CA HIS A 75 -8.83 12.98 3.31
C HIS A 75 -10.25 12.43 3.14
N ILE A 76 -10.38 11.24 2.54
CA ILE A 76 -11.67 10.58 2.35
C ILE A 76 -12.28 10.25 3.72
N ALA A 77 -11.52 9.63 4.62
CA ALA A 77 -11.99 9.27 5.95
C ALA A 77 -12.51 10.49 6.72
N LEU A 78 -11.73 11.57 6.79
CA LEU A 78 -12.14 12.78 7.49
C LEU A 78 -13.32 13.47 6.79
N GLY A 79 -13.27 13.60 5.46
CA GLY A 79 -14.34 14.21 4.66
C GLY A 79 -15.68 13.48 4.80
N SER A 80 -15.65 12.16 4.95
CA SER A 80 -16.84 11.34 5.20
C SER A 80 -17.44 11.54 6.59
N LEU A 81 -16.63 11.89 7.60
CA LEU A 81 -17.11 12.17 8.96
C LEU A 81 -17.72 13.58 9.08
N VAL A 82 -17.13 14.58 8.40
CA VAL A 82 -17.51 16.00 8.57
C VAL A 82 -18.95 16.29 8.10
N LYS A 83 -19.48 15.57 7.11
CA LYS A 83 -20.89 15.74 6.69
C LYS A 83 -21.90 15.14 7.68
N VAL A 84 -21.49 14.19 8.53
CA VAL A 84 -22.36 13.59 9.54
C VAL A 84 -22.69 14.59 10.66
N LEU A 85 -21.80 15.57 10.91
CA LEU A 85 -21.98 16.59 11.97
C LEU A 85 -22.85 17.80 11.58
N LYS A 86 -23.29 17.91 10.32
CA LYS A 86 -24.22 18.99 9.88
C LYS A 86 -25.68 18.53 9.78
N VAL A 87 -25.97 17.27 10.11
CA VAL A 87 -27.32 16.66 10.06
C VAL A 87 -27.76 16.20 11.46
N LEU A 88 -27.02 16.58 12.50
CA LEU A 88 -27.40 16.53 13.92
C LEU A 88 -27.37 17.96 14.47
#